data_AF-D5BZL2-F1
#
_entry.id   AF-D5BZL2-F1
#
_cell.length_a   1.000
_cell.length_b   1.000
_cell.length_c   1.000
_cell.angle_alpha   90.00
_cell.angle_beta   90.00
_cell.angle_gamma   90.00
#
_symmetry.space_group_name_H-M   'P 1'
#
loop_
_entity.id
_entity.type
_entity.pdbx_description
1 polymer ?
#
loop_
_entity_poly.entity_id
_entity_poly.type
_entity_poly.pdbx_seq_one_letter_code
_entity_poly.pdbx_strand_id
1 'polypeptide(L)'
;MSAKILGQIWDLKLPPNQRIVLMAMADSADHNGENIYPSIGLIAWKVDYSRRQVQRIIKELKQAGILIEVRPATAKKSTTYKIDLSLAQKKPPYTSARGDNMSGVTSRCHRRGDTQMS
;
A
#
# COMPACT_ATOMS: atom_id res chain seq x y z
N MET A 1 9.02 -10.68 11.48
CA MET A 1 8.28 -9.41 11.30
C MET A 1 9.18 -8.39 10.60
N SER A 2 8.81 -7.95 9.39
CA SER A 2 9.54 -6.93 8.63
C SER A 2 8.77 -5.60 8.61
N ALA A 3 9.20 -4.64 9.44
CA ALA A 3 8.60 -3.31 9.50
C ALA A 3 8.76 -2.53 8.16
N LYS A 4 9.86 -2.77 7.44
CA LYS A 4 10.15 -2.15 6.15
C LYS A 4 9.07 -2.46 5.11
N ILE A 5 8.68 -3.74 5.01
CA ILE A 5 7.69 -4.18 4.02
C ILE A 5 6.30 -3.71 4.39
N LEU A 6 5.95 -3.73 5.68
CA LEU A 6 4.69 -3.15 6.15
C LEU A 6 4.54 -1.68 5.73
N GLY A 7 5.61 -0.89 5.86
CA GLY A 7 5.65 0.49 5.36
C GLY A 7 5.37 0.58 3.86
N GLN A 8 6.06 -0.23 3.06
CA GLN A 8 5.88 -0.24 1.60
C GLN A 8 4.47 -0.68 1.16
N ILE A 9 3.82 -1.58 1.89
CA ILE A 9 2.44 -2.02 1.58
C ILE A 9 1.45 -0.85 1.71
N TRP A 10 1.66 0.09 2.62
CA TRP A 10 0.79 1.26 2.77
C TRP A 10 0.78 2.16 1.53
N ASP A 11 1.88 2.19 0.79
CA ASP A 11 2.03 2.96 -0.44
C ASP A 11 1.32 2.32 -1.63
N LEU A 12 0.84 1.08 -1.52
CA LEU A 12 0.19 0.35 -2.62
C LEU A 12 -1.30 0.69 -2.74
N LYS A 13 -1.75 0.83 -3.98
CA LYS A 13 -3.16 0.99 -4.33
C LYS A 13 -3.85 -0.38 -4.34
N LEU A 14 -4.15 -0.89 -3.15
CA LEU A 14 -4.85 -2.16 -2.95
C LEU A 14 -6.20 -1.98 -2.25
N PRO A 15 -7.20 -2.84 -2.58
CA PRO A 15 -8.41 -2.99 -1.78
C PRO A 15 -8.10 -3.24 -0.29
N PRO A 16 -8.92 -2.72 0.65
CA PRO A 16 -8.64 -2.83 2.09
C PRO A 16 -8.47 -4.27 2.59
N ASN A 17 -9.33 -5.18 2.11
CA ASN A 17 -9.30 -6.61 2.46
C ASN A 17 -7.98 -7.27 2.02
N GLN A 18 -7.53 -7.00 0.79
CA GLN A 18 -6.27 -7.52 0.27
C GLN A 18 -5.06 -6.96 1.04
N ARG A 19 -5.11 -5.66 1.36
CA ARG A 19 -4.05 -4.98 2.11
C ARG A 19 -3.84 -5.57 3.50
N ILE A 20 -4.92 -5.77 4.26
CA ILE A 20 -4.84 -6.30 5.63
C ILE A 20 -4.30 -7.73 5.64
N VAL A 21 -4.74 -8.58 4.70
CA VAL A 21 -4.21 -9.94 4.56
C VAL A 21 -2.72 -9.91 4.17
N LEU A 22 -2.33 -9.05 3.23
CA LEU A 22 -0.93 -8.90 2.83
C LEU A 22 -0.05 -8.41 3.98
N MET A 23 -0.55 -7.51 4.83
CA MET A 23 0.14 -7.07 6.05
C MET A 23 0.31 -8.21 7.06
N ALA A 24 -0.73 -9.01 7.30
CA ALA A 24 -0.63 -10.18 8.19
C ALA A 24 0.37 -11.23 7.67
N MET A 25 0.52 -11.35 6.35
CA MET A 25 1.56 -12.16 5.73
C MET A 25 2.96 -11.55 5.91
N ALA A 26 3.11 -10.24 5.71
CA ALA A 26 4.38 -9.53 5.88
C ALA A 26 4.87 -9.51 7.34
N ASP A 27 3.94 -9.50 8.31
CA ASP A 27 4.24 -9.68 9.72
C ASP A 27 4.92 -11.04 10.00
N SER A 28 4.45 -12.07 9.31
CA SER A 28 5.00 -13.43 9.39
C SER A 28 6.23 -13.65 8.49
N ALA A 29 6.70 -12.63 7.77
CA ALA A 29 7.86 -12.72 6.89
C ALA A 29 9.18 -12.47 7.63
N ASP A 30 10.27 -13.00 7.08
CA ASP A 30 11.63 -12.64 7.48
C ASP A 30 11.92 -11.16 7.11
N HIS A 31 13.04 -10.63 7.62
CA HIS A 31 13.44 -9.23 7.46
C HIS A 31 13.40 -8.74 6.00
N ASN A 32 13.67 -9.63 5.04
CA ASN A 32 13.69 -9.32 3.61
C ASN A 32 12.36 -9.56 2.87
N GLY A 33 11.30 -10.02 3.55
CA GLY A 33 10.03 -10.38 2.89
C GLY A 33 10.03 -11.72 2.18
N GLU A 34 11.06 -12.50 2.45
CA GLU A 34 11.26 -13.82 1.89
C GLU A 34 10.83 -14.87 2.92
N ASN A 35 10.67 -16.10 2.44
CA ASN A 35 10.35 -17.26 3.26
C ASN A 35 9.09 -17.11 4.14
N ILE A 36 7.99 -16.63 3.57
CA ILE A 36 6.73 -16.51 4.29
C ILE A 36 6.08 -17.89 4.39
N TYR A 37 5.81 -18.33 5.62
CA TYR A 37 5.09 -19.56 5.95
C TYR A 37 3.70 -19.23 6.51
N PRO A 38 2.74 -18.85 5.65
CA PRO A 38 1.45 -18.39 6.13
C PRO A 38 0.64 -19.56 6.66
N SER A 39 0.43 -19.61 7.98
CA SER A 39 -0.68 -20.38 8.52
C SER A 39 -1.97 -19.66 8.17
N ILE A 40 -2.73 -20.21 7.21
CA ILE A 40 -4.02 -19.64 6.77
C ILE A 40 -4.96 -19.45 7.98
N GLY A 41 -4.95 -20.39 8.92
CA GLY A 41 -5.73 -20.31 10.15
C GLY A 41 -5.30 -19.15 11.05
N LEU A 42 -3.99 -18.94 11.21
CA LEU A 42 -3.47 -17.82 11.99
C LEU A 42 -3.80 -16.48 11.36
N ILE A 43 -3.65 -16.35 10.03
CA ILE A 43 -4.00 -15.12 9.31
C ILE A 43 -5.50 -14.84 9.44
N ALA A 44 -6.34 -15.84 9.20
CA ALA A 44 -7.79 -15.75 9.35
C ALA A 44 -8.19 -15.23 10.75
N TRP A 45 -7.56 -15.76 11.80
CA TRP A 45 -7.77 -15.28 13.17
C TRP A 45 -7.26 -13.85 13.39
N LYS A 46 -6.09 -13.48 12.85
CA LYS A 46 -5.52 -12.13 12.99
C LYS A 46 -6.36 -11.04 12.32
N VAL A 47 -7.03 -11.36 11.22
CA VAL A 47 -7.76 -10.37 10.39
C VAL A 47 -9.28 -10.53 10.47
N ASP A 48 -9.77 -11.38 11.36
CA ASP A 48 -11.18 -11.71 11.56
C ASP A 48 -11.92 -12.14 10.27
N TYR A 49 -11.23 -12.87 9.39
CA TYR A 49 -11.80 -13.39 8.14
C TYR A 49 -11.96 -14.91 8.19
N SER A 50 -12.90 -15.42 7.39
CA SER A 50 -12.97 -16.87 7.17
C SER A 50 -11.73 -17.37 6.42
N ARG A 51 -11.33 -18.63 6.67
CA ARG A 51 -10.22 -19.28 5.94
C ARG A 51 -10.44 -19.25 4.42
N ARG A 52 -11.68 -19.41 3.96
CA ARG A 52 -12.06 -19.37 2.53
C ARG A 52 -11.80 -17.98 1.94
N GLN A 53 -12.14 -16.91 2.66
CA GLN A 53 -11.89 -15.54 2.21
C GLN A 53 -10.39 -15.24 2.14
N VAL A 54 -9.61 -15.66 3.13
CA VAL A 54 -8.15 -15.53 3.11
C VAL A 54 -7.55 -16.26 1.91
N GLN A 55 -7.95 -17.51 1.65
CA GLN A 55 -7.49 -18.27 0.48
C GLN A 55 -7.84 -17.58 -0.84
N ARG A 56 -9.05 -17.02 -0.96
CA ARG A 56 -9.48 -16.27 -2.15
C ARG A 56 -8.60 -15.04 -2.36
N ILE A 57 -8.38 -14.27 -1.30
CA ILE A 57 -7.52 -13.07 -1.33
C ILE A 57 -6.08 -13.43 -1.71
N ILE A 58 -5.53 -14.51 -1.15
CA ILE A 58 -4.20 -15.00 -1.51
C ILE A 58 -4.14 -15.34 -3.01
N LYS A 59 -5.16 -15.99 -3.55
CA LYS A 59 -5.25 -16.29 -4.99
C LYS A 59 -5.28 -15.01 -5.83
N GLU A 60 -6.07 -14.02 -5.44
CA GLU A 60 -6.14 -12.71 -6.10
C GLU A 60 -4.76 -12.00 -6.07
N LEU A 61 -4.07 -12.01 -4.93
CA LEU A 61 -2.74 -11.43 -4.78
C LEU A 61 -1.67 -12.14 -5.63
N LYS A 62 -1.79 -13.47 -5.79
CA LYS A 62 -0.93 -14.24 -6.71
C LYS A 62 -1.20 -13.87 -8.17
N GLN A 63 -2.47 -13.73 -8.54
CA GLN A 63 -2.86 -13.32 -9.90
C GLN A 63 -2.38 -11.91 -10.23
N ALA A 64 -2.34 -11.02 -9.24
CA ALA A 64 -1.79 -9.67 -9.37
C ALA A 64 -0.25 -9.63 -9.42
N GLY A 65 0.45 -10.77 -9.25
CA GLY A 65 1.91 -10.85 -9.23
C GLY A 65 2.56 -10.29 -7.96
N ILE A 66 1.77 -9.89 -6.96
CA ILE A 66 2.27 -9.30 -5.71
C ILE A 66 2.80 -10.38 -4.77
N LEU A 67 2.20 -11.56 -4.83
CA LEU A 67 2.60 -12.73 -4.06
C LEU A 67 3.10 -13.82 -4.98
N ILE A 68 4.37 -14.20 -4.82
CA ILE A 68 5.03 -15.21 -5.64
C ILE A 68 5.22 -16.47 -4.79
N GLU A 69 4.82 -17.61 -5.34
CA GLU A 69 5.09 -18.91 -4.74
C GLU A 69 6.53 -19.31 -5.09
N VAL A 70 7.41 -19.36 -4.08
CA VAL A 70 8.84 -19.65 -4.28
C VAL A 70 9.08 -21.15 -4.26
N ARG A 71 8.36 -21.88 -3.39
CA ARG A 71 8.44 -23.34 -3.31
C ARG A 71 7.06 -23.94 -3.07
N PRO A 72 6.63 -24.90 -3.91
CA PRO A 72 5.41 -25.63 -3.66
C PRO A 72 5.56 -26.52 -2.42
N ALA A 73 4.44 -26.81 -1.75
CA ALA A 73 4.42 -27.73 -0.63
C ALA A 73 4.94 -29.11 -1.08
N THR A 74 5.88 -29.66 -0.32
CA THR A 74 6.32 -31.06 -0.45
C THR A 74 5.89 -31.81 0.80
N ALA A 75 5.83 -33.14 0.78
CA ALA A 75 5.41 -33.97 1.92
C ALA A 75 6.07 -33.63 3.29
N LYS A 76 7.24 -32.98 3.28
CA LYS A 76 7.96 -32.54 4.49
C LYS A 76 8.04 -31.01 4.70
N LYS A 77 7.60 -30.17 3.76
CA LYS A 77 7.82 -28.71 3.82
C LYS A 77 6.58 -27.92 3.34
N SER A 78 6.24 -26.89 4.10
CA SER A 78 5.14 -25.96 3.79
C SER A 78 5.46 -25.08 2.58
N THR A 79 4.42 -24.66 1.86
CA THR A 79 4.53 -23.69 0.77
C THR A 79 5.18 -22.41 1.26
N THR A 80 6.16 -21.93 0.50
CA THR A 80 6.91 -20.74 0.83
C THR A 80 6.56 -19.62 -0.16
N TYR A 81 6.22 -18.45 0.37
CA TYR A 81 5.89 -17.27 -0.45
C TYR A 81 6.93 -16.17 -0.31
N LYS A 82 7.00 -15.32 -1.34
CA LYS A 82 7.73 -14.05 -1.36
C LYS A 82 6.76 -12.94 -1.77
N ILE A 83 6.92 -11.78 -1.15
CA ILE A 83 6.21 -10.56 -1.57
C ILE A 83 7.10 -9.84 -2.59
N ASP A 84 6.54 -9.57 -3.76
CA ASP A 84 7.16 -8.75 -4.80
C ASP A 84 6.31 -7.50 -5.03
N LEU A 85 6.87 -6.34 -4.68
CA LEU A 85 6.19 -5.05 -4.78
C LEU A 85 6.49 -4.33 -6.10
N SER A 86 7.32 -4.90 -6.98
CA SER A 86 7.72 -4.27 -8.24
C SER A 86 6.55 -4.08 -9.21
N LEU A 87 5.61 -5.03 -9.22
CA LEU A 87 4.44 -5.04 -10.11
C LEU A 87 3.24 -4.30 -9.52
N ALA A 88 3.28 -3.92 -8.24
CA ALA A 88 2.14 -3.33 -7.56
C ALA A 88 1.99 -1.83 -7.90
N GLN A 89 0.76 -1.41 -8.22
CA GLN A 89 0.46 0.00 -8.44
C GLN A 89 0.60 0.80 -7.14
N LYS A 90 1.38 1.88 -7.16
CA LYS A 90 1.50 2.80 -6.02
C LYS A 90 0.33 3.80 -5.98
N LYS A 91 -0.01 4.26 -4.78
CA LYS A 91 -0.94 5.38 -4.58
C LYS A 91 -0.30 6.66 -5.12
N PRO A 92 -1.10 7.60 -5.64
CA PRO A 92 -0.59 8.94 -5.91
C PRO A 92 -0.09 9.56 -4.59
N PRO A 93 0.91 10.46 -4.66
CA PRO A 93 1.38 11.18 -3.48
C PRO A 93 0.21 11.89 -2.79
N TYR A 94 0.22 11.89 -1.46
CA TYR A 94 -0.79 12.60 -0.68
C TYR A 94 -0.63 14.11 -0.89
N THR A 95 -1.58 14.71 -1.61
CA THR A 95 -1.70 16.17 -1.72
C THR A 95 -2.72 16.65 -0.69
N SER A 96 -2.27 17.34 0.35
CA SER A 96 -3.19 18.09 1.21
C SER A 96 -3.71 19.27 0.41
N ALA A 97 -5.04 19.38 0.24
CA ALA A 97 -5.68 20.57 -0.35
C ALA A 97 -5.47 21.86 0.47
N ARG A 98 -4.69 21.79 1.57
CA ARG A 98 -4.32 22.93 2.42
C ARG A 98 -3.06 23.61 1.86
N GLY A 99 -3.23 24.19 0.68
CA GLY A 99 -2.39 25.27 0.18
C GLY A 99 -3.28 26.48 0.04
N ASP A 100 -2.94 27.57 0.71
CA ASP A 100 -3.59 28.86 0.55
C ASP A 100 -3.61 29.22 -0.94
N ASN A 101 -4.75 29.01 -1.60
CA ASN A 101 -5.07 29.68 -2.85
C ASN A 101 -5.36 31.14 -2.51
N MET A 102 -4.35 31.88 -2.05
CA MET A 102 -4.30 33.32 -2.23
C MET A 102 -4.18 33.51 -3.73
N SER A 103 -5.33 33.51 -4.41
CA SER A 103 -5.44 34.12 -5.73
C SER A 103 -4.79 35.49 -5.57
N GLY A 104 -3.68 35.70 -6.29
CA GLY A 104 -2.95 36.94 -6.22
C GLY A 104 -3.95 38.06 -6.44
N VAL A 105 -4.28 38.80 -5.37
CA VAL A 105 -4.91 40.10 -5.49
C VAL A 105 -3.90 40.88 -6.30
N THR A 106 -4.13 40.95 -7.61
CA THR A 106 -3.39 41.83 -8.48
C THR A 106 -3.55 43.20 -7.85
N SER A 107 -2.50 43.68 -7.18
CA SER A 107 -2.44 45.04 -6.71
C SER A 107 -2.34 45.92 -7.96
N ARG A 108 -3.46 46.13 -8.67
CA ARG A 108 -3.65 47.33 -9.48
C ARG A 108 -3.92 48.49 -8.52
N CYS A 109 -2.94 48.78 -7.67
CA CYS A 109 -2.71 50.13 -7.19
C CYS A 109 -1.99 50.87 -8.32
N HIS A 110 -2.74 51.18 -9.39
CA HIS A 110 -2.32 52.28 -10.25
C HIS A 110 -2.68 53.55 -9.49
N ARG A 111 -1.65 54.19 -8.92
CA ARG A 111 -1.72 55.58 -8.44
C ARG A 111 -2.36 56.42 -9.55
N ARG A 112 -3.56 56.96 -9.32
CA ARG A 112 -4.04 58.09 -10.11
C ARG A 112 -3.10 59.24 -9.80
N GLY A 113 -2.23 59.56 -10.76
CA GLY A 113 -1.49 60.80 -10.73
C GLY A 113 -2.49 61.93 -10.90
N ASP A 114 -2.62 62.76 -9.87
CA ASP A 114 -3.29 64.05 -9.97
C ASP A 114 -2.44 64.93 -10.89
N THR A 115 -2.90 65.08 -12.13
CA THR A 115 -2.39 66.09 -13.06
C THR A 115 -2.83 67.46 -12.58
N GLN A 116 -1.84 68.36 -12.50
CA GLN A 116 -1.94 69.77 -12.12
C GLN A 116 -3.11 70.51 -12.77
N MET A 117 -3.76 71.40 -12.02
CA MET A 117 -4.52 72.52 -12.57
C MET A 117 -3.92 73.84 -12.09
N SER A 118 -3.53 74.64 -13.10
CA SER A 118 -3.32 76.08 -13.24
C SER A 118 -3.11 76.96 -12.01
#